data_AF-A0AAU4KDY2-F1
#
_entry.id   AF-A0AAU4KDY2-F1
#
_cell.length_a   1.000
_cell.length_b   1.000
_cell.length_c   1.000
_cell.angle_alpha   90.00
_cell.angle_beta   90.00
_cell.angle_gamma   90.00
#
_symmetry.space_group_name_H-M   'P 1'
#
loop_
_entity.id
_entity.type
_entity.pdbx_description
1 polymer ?
#
loop_
_entity_poly.entity_id
_entity_poly.type
_entity_poly.pdbx_seq_one_letter_code
_entity_poly.pdbx_strand_id
1 'polypeptide(L)' 'MPKDPALGRLGTEARSVKFPDGSRGVILVSAGIPQEEAEALAARVWAERMETGEDGRAERLTP' A
#
# COMPACT_ATOMS: atom_id res chain seq x y z
N MET A 1 20.18 -14.29 27.69
CA MET A 1 19.31 -14.35 26.51
C MET A 1 19.48 -13.06 25.74
N PRO A 2 19.91 -13.06 24.47
CA PRO A 2 19.90 -11.83 23.69
C PRO A 2 18.43 -11.55 23.33
N LYS A 3 17.88 -10.49 23.93
CA LYS A 3 16.69 -9.82 23.39
C LYS A 3 17.18 -9.09 22.15
N ASP A 4 17.10 -9.74 21.00
CA ASP A 4 17.36 -9.09 19.72
C ASP A 4 16.19 -8.14 19.44
N PRO A 5 16.33 -6.82 19.62
CA PRO A 5 15.24 -5.89 19.40
C PRO A 5 15.19 -5.65 17.89
N ALA A 6 14.58 -6.58 17.16
CA ALA A 6 14.40 -6.49 15.72
C ALA A 6 15.64 -5.91 15.01
N LEU A 7 16.73 -6.69 14.89
CA LEU A 7 17.79 -6.42 13.91
C LEU A 7 17.11 -5.91 12.64
N GLY A 8 17.25 -4.60 12.41
CA GLY A 8 16.35 -3.83 11.57
C GLY A 8 16.16 -4.57 10.27
N ARG A 9 14.92 -4.99 9.99
CA ARG A 9 14.60 -5.73 8.78
C ARG A 9 14.85 -4.72 7.65
N LEU A 10 16.06 -4.74 7.07
CA LEU A 10 16.47 -3.80 6.04
C LEU A 10 15.90 -4.29 4.72
N GLY A 11 15.17 -3.42 4.02
CA GLY A 11 14.59 -3.73 2.71
C GLY A 11 13.10 -3.44 2.65
N THR A 12 12.44 -4.04 1.66
CA THR A 12 11.02 -3.84 1.36
C THR A 12 10.26 -5.14 1.62
N GLU A 13 9.14 -5.06 2.32
CA GLU A 13 8.26 -6.17 2.66
C GLU A 13 6.91 -6.01 1.95
N ALA A 14 6.43 -7.11 1.37
CA ALA A 14 5.07 -7.17 0.85
C ALA A 14 4.10 -7.44 2.00
N ARG A 15 3.17 -6.52 2.23
CA ARG A 15 2.10 -6.67 3.22
C ARG A 15 0.73 -6.64 2.56
N SER A 16 -0.11 -7.57 2.98
CA SER A 16 -1.55 -7.53 2.70
C SER A 16 -2.21 -6.46 3.55
N VAL A 17 -2.96 -5.54 2.94
CA VAL A 17 -3.63 -4.41 3.59
C VAL A 17 -5.10 -4.37 3.20
N LYS A 18 -5.94 -3.82 4.08
CA LYS A 18 -7.32 -3.51 3.77
C LYS A 18 -7.43 -2.04 3.34
N PHE A 19 -7.96 -1.81 2.14
CA PHE A 19 -8.22 -0.47 1.63
C PHE A 19 -9.53 0.09 2.22
N PRO A 20 -9.73 1.43 2.16
CA PRO A 20 -10.92 2.08 2.68
C PRO A 20 -12.24 1.65 2.04
N ASP A 21 -12.20 1.15 0.80
CA ASP A 21 -13.37 0.61 0.08
C ASP A 21 -13.75 -0.82 0.54
N GLY A 22 -12.97 -1.40 1.45
CA GLY A 22 -13.16 -2.76 1.97
C GLY A 22 -12.44 -3.84 1.16
N SER A 23 -11.86 -3.50 0.00
CA SER A 23 -11.02 -4.39 -0.78
C SER A 23 -9.70 -4.72 -0.07
N ARG A 24 -9.07 -5.83 -0.46
CA ARG A 24 -7.74 -6.22 0.01
C ARG A 24 -6.73 -6.06 -1.09
N GLY A 25 -5.58 -5.49 -0.78
CA GLY A 25 -4.45 -5.37 -1.69
C GLY A 25 -3.14 -5.77 -1.05
N VAL A 26 -2.10 -5.77 -1.85
CA VAL A 26 -0.72 -5.93 -1.39
C VAL A 26 0.02 -4.64 -1.68
N ILE A 27 0.70 -4.11 -0.67
CA ILE A 27 1.61 -2.99 -0.82
C ILE A 27 3.03 -3.40 -0.43
N LEU A 28 3.99 -2.66 -0.98
CA LEU A 28 5.40 -2.78 -0.64
C LEU A 28 5.75 -1.68 0.36
N VAL A 29 6.14 -2.05 1.57
CA VAL A 29 6.52 -1.12 2.65
C VAL A 29 7.94 -1.37 3.11
N SER A 30 8.60 -0.37 3.69
CA SER A 30 9.87 -0.61 4.38
C SER A 30 9.67 -1.65 5.48
N ALA A 31 10.58 -2.62 5.52
CA ALA A 31 10.49 -3.70 6.47
C ALA A 31 10.68 -3.15 7.90
N GLY A 32 9.87 -3.65 8.83
CA GLY A 32 9.74 -3.11 10.19
C GLY A 32 8.53 -2.18 10.41
N ILE A 33 7.86 -1.71 9.35
CA ILE A 33 6.59 -0.97 9.50
C ILE A 33 5.48 -1.90 10.05
N PRO A 34 4.77 -1.54 11.13
CA PRO A 34 3.65 -2.30 11.66
C PRO A 34 2.44 -2.30 10.71
N GLN A 35 1.57 -3.28 10.86
CA GLN A 35 0.42 -3.49 9.96
C GLN A 35 -0.51 -2.26 9.89
N GLU A 36 -0.83 -1.65 11.03
CA GLU A 36 -1.72 -0.49 11.10
C GLU A 36 -1.15 0.72 10.32
N GLU A 37 0.17 0.93 10.42
CA GLU A 37 0.85 1.99 9.66
C GLU A 37 0.90 1.67 8.16
N ALA A 38 1.08 0.40 7.79
CA ALA A 38 0.99 -0.05 6.40
C ALA A 38 -0.43 0.18 5.82
N GLU A 39 -1.48 -0.08 6.59
CA GLU A 39 -2.87 0.17 6.19
C GLU A 39 -3.17 1.67 6.08
N ALA A 40 -2.64 2.50 6.98
CA ALA A 40 -2.75 3.94 6.88
C ALA A 40 -2.04 4.49 5.63
N LEU A 41 -0.86 3.98 5.30
CA LEU A 41 -0.15 4.32 4.06
C LEU A 41 -0.95 3.89 2.81
N ALA A 42 -1.51 2.68 2.83
CA ALA A 42 -2.36 2.18 1.75
C ALA A 42 -3.59 3.06 1.53
N ALA A 43 -4.25 3.48 2.61
CA ALA A 43 -5.42 4.35 2.56
C ALA A 43 -5.10 5.73 1.98
N ARG A 44 -3.93 6.30 2.32
CA ARG A 44 -3.47 7.58 1.76
C ARG A 44 -3.24 7.51 0.26
N VAL A 45 -2.47 6.52 -0.20
CA VAL A 45 -2.21 6.31 -1.64
C VAL A 45 -3.50 6.04 -2.40
N TRP A 46 -4.44 5.31 -1.79
CA TRP A 46 -5.76 5.05 -2.35
C TRP A 46 -6.59 6.33 -2.52
N ALA A 47 -6.62 7.20 -1.50
CA ALA A 47 -7.30 8.49 -1.57
C ALA A 47 -6.70 9.38 -2.68
N GLU A 48 -5.36 9.47 -2.76
CA GLU A 48 -4.67 10.26 -3.78
C GLU A 48 -5.00 9.78 -5.21
N ARG A 49 -5.15 8.46 -5.42
CA ARG A 49 -5.58 7.90 -6.72
C ARG A 49 -7.02 8.26 -7.07
N MET A 50 -7.93 8.24 -6.10
CA MET A 50 -9.34 8.59 -6.32
C MET A 50 -9.52 10.10 -6.58
N GLU A 51 -8.72 10.94 -5.91
CA GLU A 51 -8.74 12.40 -6.08
C GLU A 51 -8.11 12.85 -7.40
N THR A 52 -7.14 12.10 -7.93
CA THR A 52 -6.48 12.42 -9.21
C THR A 52 -7.36 12.10 -10.42
N GLY A 53 -8.46 11.36 -10.26
CA GLY A 53 -9.36 11.03 -11.35
C GLY A 53 -8.66 10.29 -12.48
N GLU A 54 -8.66 8.96 -12.44
CA GLU A 54 -8.66 8.17 -13.68
C GLU A 54 -10.00 8.40 -14.43
N ASP A 55 -10.26 9.65 -14.84
CA ASP A 55 -10.87 9.98 -16.14
C ASP A 55 -9.72 10.02 -17.18
N GLY A 56 -8.99 8.91 -17.26
CA GLY A 56 -7.96 8.65 -18.24
C GLY A 56 -8.50 7.74 -19.33
N ARG A 57 -9.66 8.10 -19.90
CA ARG A 57 -10.16 7.70 -21.22
C ARG A 57 -9.58 6.40 -21.79
N ALA A 58 -10.32 5.32 -21.53
CA ALA A 58 -10.66 4.39 -22.59
C ALA A 58 -11.51 5.13 -23.66
N GLU A 59 -10.87 5.93 -24.51
CA GLU A 59 -11.44 6.56 -25.72
C GLU A 59 -10.26 6.98 -26.62
N ARG A 60 -10.02 6.50 -27.85
CA ARG A 60 -10.79 5.69 -28.79
C ARG A 60 -9.82 4.92 -29.68
N LEU A 61 -9.93 3.59 -29.73
CA LEU A 61 -9.62 2.83 -30.94
C LEU A 61 -10.97 2.55 -31.62
N THR A 62 -11.38 3.44 -32.52
CA THR A 62 -12.46 3.15 -33.47
C THR A 62 -11.93 2.23 -34.57
N PRO A 63 -12.77 1.32 -35.12
CA PRO A 63 -12.36 0.24 -36.03
C PRO A 63 -11.75 0.71 -37.34
#